data_AF-A0A0F9E9A0-F1
#
_entry.id   AF-A0A0F9E9A0-F1
#
_cell.length_a   1.000
_cell.length_b   1.000
_cell.length_c   1.000
_cell.angle_alpha   90.00
_cell.angle_beta   90.00
_cell.angle_gamma   90.00
#
_symmetry.space_group_name_H-M   'P 1'
#
loop_
_entity.id
_entity.type
_entity.pdbx_description
1 polymer ?
#
loop_
_entity_poly.entity_id
_entity_poly.type
_entity_poly.pdbx_seq_one_letter_code
_entity_poly.pdbx_strand_id
1 'polypeptide(L)' 'LDVDSLYVAEATAGRSLVMKRWRPRARGRIGRIQKPFSNMRLVVREREETVDGAEG' A
#
# COMPACT_ATOMS: atom_id res chain seq x y z
N LEU A 1 6.93 20.75 6.51
CA LEU A 1 7.02 19.58 5.62
C LEU A 1 8.09 19.79 4.59
N ASP A 2 9.33 19.66 5.07
CA ASP A 2 10.42 19.25 4.21
C ASP A 2 10.17 17.79 3.79
N VAL A 3 10.20 17.51 2.48
CA VAL A 3 9.89 16.19 1.92
C VAL A 3 11.00 15.19 2.24
N ASP A 4 12.24 15.67 2.34
CA ASP A 4 13.42 14.82 2.53
C ASP A 4 13.56 14.34 4.00
N SER A 5 12.91 15.05 4.93
CA SER A 5 12.94 14.76 6.37
C SER A 5 11.76 13.90 6.87
N LEU A 6 10.90 13.39 5.98
CA LEU A 6 9.73 12.58 6.35
C LEU A 6 10.07 11.11 6.59
N TYR A 7 9.43 10.51 7.60
CA TYR A 7 9.46 9.07 7.82
C TYR A 7 8.04 8.51 8.01
N VAL A 8 7.88 7.21 7.73
CA VAL A 8 6.62 6.49 7.91
C VAL A 8 6.43 6.16 9.40
N ALA A 9 5.41 6.75 10.01
CA ALA A 9 5.05 6.50 11.41
C ALA A 9 4.04 5.35 11.56
N GLU A 10 3.14 5.18 10.59
CA GLU A 10 2.16 4.10 10.55
C GLU A 10 1.92 3.67 9.11
N ALA A 11 1.84 2.36 8.86
CA ALA A 11 1.45 1.79 7.59
C ALA A 11 0.38 0.71 7.80
N THR A 12 -0.75 0.86 7.12
CA THR A 12 -1.84 -0.13 7.15
C THR A 12 -2.24 -0.55 5.75
N ALA A 13 -2.50 -1.85 5.59
CA ALA A 13 -3.00 -2.45 4.36
C ALA A 13 -4.29 -3.21 4.66
N GLY A 14 -5.40 -2.68 4.14
CA GLY A 14 -6.73 -3.25 4.33
C GLY A 14 -7.21 -4.09 3.15
N ARG A 15 -8.28 -4.86 3.39
CA ARG A 15 -9.07 -5.49 2.32
C ARG A 15 -10.03 -4.46 1.75
N SER A 16 -10.10 -4.37 0.43
CA SER A 16 -11.08 -3.57 -0.29
C SER A 16 -11.93 -4.48 -1.19
N LEU A 17 -12.54 -3.89 -2.22
CA LEU A 17 -13.35 -4.61 -3.19
C LEU A 17 -12.56 -5.68 -3.94
N VAL A 18 -13.21 -6.82 -4.23
CA VAL A 18 -12.67 -7.86 -5.12
C VAL A 18 -13.43 -7.79 -6.43
N MET A 19 -12.76 -7.35 -7.50
CA MET A 19 -13.39 -7.33 -8.81
C MET A 19 -13.56 -8.75 -9.36
N LYS A 20 -14.77 -9.04 -9.84
CA LYS A 20 -15.12 -10.33 -10.46
C LYS A 20 -14.95 -10.20 -11.98
N ARG A 21 -14.17 -11.10 -12.58
CA ARG A 21 -14.05 -11.24 -14.04
C ARG A 21 -14.35 -12.68 -14.45
N TRP A 22 -14.79 -12.87 -15.68
CA TRP A 22 -15.00 -14.18 -16.27
C TRP A 22 -13.71 -14.69 -16.90
N ARG A 23 -13.42 -15.97 -16.72
CA ARG A 23 -12.39 -16.71 -17.45
C ARG A 23 -13.09 -17.62 -18.45
N PRO A 24 -12.95 -17.42 -19.77
CA PRO A 24 -13.45 -18.37 -20.76
C PRO A 24 -12.80 -19.74 -20.56
N ARG A 25 -13.59 -20.81 -20.64
CA ARG A 25 -13.12 -22.20 -20.60
C ARG A 25 -13.74 -22.98 -21.77
N ALA A 26 -13.18 -24.15 -22.06
CA ALA A 26 -13.69 -25.03 -23.10
C ALA A 26 -15.14 -25.47 -22.83
N ARG A 27 -15.86 -25.83 -23.90
CA ARG A 27 -17.24 -26.35 -23.85
C ARG A 27 -18.24 -25.38 -23.20
N GLY A 28 -18.15 -24.08 -23.52
CA GLY A 28 -19.09 -23.07 -23.03
C GLY A 28 -19.01 -22.78 -21.53
N ARG A 29 -18.00 -23.29 -20.83
CA ARG A 29 -17.85 -23.10 -19.39
C ARG A 29 -17.23 -21.74 -19.09
N ILE A 30 -17.66 -21.13 -17.99
CA ILE A 30 -17.10 -19.87 -17.48
C ILE A 30 -16.56 -20.11 -16.07
N GLY A 31 -15.27 -19.80 -15.88
CA GLY A 31 -14.65 -19.72 -14.56
C GLY A 31 -14.71 -18.30 -14.00
N ARG A 32 -14.42 -18.14 -12.71
CA ARG A 32 -14.32 -16.83 -12.05
C ARG A 32 -12.87 -16.48 -11.77
N ILE A 33 -12.48 -15.25 -12.05
CA ILE A 33 -11.22 -14.65 -11.62
C ILE A 33 -11.55 -13.60 -10.56
N GLN A 34 -10.85 -13.68 -9.44
CA GLN A 34 -10.90 -12.68 -8.37
C GLN A 34 -9.70 -11.75 -8.51
N LYS A 35 -9.96 -10.44 -8.56
CA LYS A 35 -8.92 -9.41 -8.54
C LYS A 35 -9.07 -8.64 -7.22
N PRO A 36 -8.33 -9.03 -6.17
CA PRO A 36 -8.39 -8.34 -4.89
C PRO A 36 -7.73 -6.97 -5.00
N PHE A 37 -8.38 -5.96 -4.43
CA PHE A 37 -7.80 -4.66 -4.20
C PHE A 37 -7.57 -4.46 -2.71
N SER A 38 -6.55 -3.68 -2.40
CA SER A 38 -6.24 -3.24 -1.06
C SER A 38 -6.25 -1.73 -1.00
N ASN A 39 -6.86 -1.21 0.06
CA ASN A 39 -6.69 0.19 0.44
C ASN A 39 -5.47 0.29 1.34
N MET A 40 -4.48 1.07 0.92
CA MET A 40 -3.27 1.34 1.70
C MET A 40 -3.35 2.74 2.28
N ARG A 41 -3.00 2.88 3.57
CA ARG A 41 -2.88 4.16 4.26
C ARG A 41 -1.50 4.25 4.88
N LEU A 42 -0.81 5.35 4.57
CA LEU A 42 0.49 5.69 5.13
C LEU A 42 0.34 6.98 5.91
N VAL A 43 0.83 7.00 7.15
CA VAL A 43 0.93 8.21 7.96
C VAL A 43 2.41 8.55 8.08
N VAL A 44 2.77 9.75 7.66
CA VAL A 44 4.13 10.26 7.74
C VAL A 44 4.24 11.32 8.83
N ARG A 45 5.43 11.41 9.43
CA ARG A 45 5.82 12.45 10.38
C ARG A 45 7.18 13.00 9.98
N GLU A 46 7.45 14.25 10.32
CA GLU A 46 8.79 14.83 10.19
C GLU A 46 9.68 14.30 11.31
N ARG A 47 10.95 14.03 11.00
CA ARG A 47 11.97 13.88 12.04
C ARG A 47 12.30 15.26 12.57
N GLU A 48 12.26 15.42 13.90
CA GLU A 48 13.02 16.50 14.50
C GLU A 48 14.49 16.19 14.21
N GLU A 49 15.24 17.15 13.66
CA GLU A 49 16.70 17.04 13.60
C GLU A 49 17.21 16.95 15.04
N THR A 50 17.33 15.74 15.59
CA THR A 50 18.25 15.56 16.70
C THR A 50 19.63 15.82 16.12
N VAL A 51 20.28 16.84 16.67
CA VAL A 51 21.68 17.19 16.48
C VAL A 51 22.52 16.01 16.99
N ASP A 52 22.51 14.89 16.27
CA ASP A 52 23.29 13.69 16.51
C ASP A 52 24.30 13.56 15.37
N GLY A 53 25.33 14.41 15.46
CA GLY A 53 26.42 14.47 14.50
C GLY A 53 27.41 15.60 14.75
N ALA A 54 27.58 16.03 16.00
CA ALA A 54 28.84 16.63 16.43
C ALA A 54 29.80 15.48 16.79
N GLU A 55 31.01 15.56 16.23
CA GLU A 55 32.21 14.74 16.47
C GLU A 55 32.40 13.50 15.58
N GLY A 56 33.29 13.67 14.59
CA GLY A 56 33.81 12.70 13.64
C GLY A 56 34.58 13.41 12.53
#